data_AF-A0A9R0A8L0-F1
#
_entry.id   AF-A0A9R0A8L0-F1
#
_cell.length_a   1.000
_cell.length_b   1.000
_cell.length_c   1.000
_cell.angle_alpha   90.00
_cell.angle_beta   90.00
_cell.angle_gamma   90.00
#
_symmetry.space_group_name_H-M   'P 1'
#
loop_
_entity.id
_entity.type
_entity.pdbx_description
1 polymer ?
#
loop_
_entity_poly.entity_id
_entity_poly.type
_entity_poly.pdbx_seq_one_letter_code
_entity_poly.pdbx_strand_id
1 'polypeptide(L)'
;MQTADTIYDNVSHLNYGFQHEEQRPPPYAPPSGINPALPQYPGPQNPQHLYQNSERYSPAQSLHQYTPQTAPVNTHHTVTPGPYLDVNPAHKVSRRKKWPIILGIVITLLVVAGVIGVVLWFYGVFDCLQGRRCQTDNECVSFSQWCDGEHNCPSGDNKTQCFRLFGSNFLLQMYSNVTLKWENVCSDGWNDSLGMQACEEMGYERSTYVGYEEFYSSASTDYMLAKTDSLSSSNLTGFLSKTSYCPSNKAVALKCIVCGQNRETRIVGGSTVTSKGVWPWQVSLQISRRHLCGGSVITPYWIVTAAHCVHENSDARDWTVYAGYLTLAEMLSATGNSVSRIVMHNFDPRTDENDIALMKLNSPLTITTNVRPVCLPNKGMYFTAPQECYVTGWGALFSGGSPSQTLQEAKIQLIDRTTCNSQPVYDRQITDTMICAGKLEGGVDSCQGDSGGPLVTKENSLWWLVGDTSWGDGCAFRNKPGVYGNVTYFLDWIYEQMRKY
;
A
#
# COMPACT_ATOMS: atom_id res chain seq x y z
N MET A 1 -54.86 -48.21 -28.16
CA MET A 1 -53.43 -48.11 -28.54
C MET A 1 -52.65 -47.86 -27.27
N GLN A 2 -51.62 -48.67 -27.04
CA GLN A 2 -50.99 -48.92 -25.74
C GLN A 2 -50.33 -47.68 -25.11
N THR A 3 -50.58 -47.55 -23.81
CA THR A 3 -49.87 -46.76 -22.81
C THR A 3 -48.55 -47.43 -22.44
N ALA A 4 -47.48 -46.65 -22.30
CA ALA A 4 -46.29 -47.05 -21.55
C ALA A 4 -45.68 -45.83 -20.87
N ASP A 5 -45.72 -45.89 -19.54
CA ASP A 5 -45.16 -44.97 -18.56
C ASP A 5 -43.65 -44.81 -18.68
N THR A 6 -43.16 -43.61 -18.35
CA THR A 6 -41.81 -43.43 -17.79
C THR A 6 -41.85 -42.44 -16.63
N ILE A 7 -41.17 -42.86 -15.58
CA ILE A 7 -41.24 -42.45 -14.18
C ILE A 7 -40.57 -41.08 -13.96
N TYR A 8 -41.25 -40.20 -13.21
CA TYR A 8 -40.68 -39.01 -12.59
C TYR A 8 -40.00 -39.41 -11.28
N ASP A 9 -38.70 -39.18 -11.16
CA ASP A 9 -38.01 -39.16 -9.87
C ASP A 9 -37.85 -37.70 -9.40
N ASN A 10 -38.52 -37.43 -8.27
CA ASN A 10 -38.65 -36.14 -7.64
C ASN A 10 -37.74 -36.16 -6.40
N VAL A 11 -36.54 -35.58 -6.49
CA VAL A 11 -35.69 -35.34 -5.31
C VAL A 11 -35.77 -33.86 -4.96
N SER A 12 -36.67 -33.57 -4.04
CA SER A 12 -36.80 -32.29 -3.35
C SER A 12 -35.60 -32.04 -2.45
N HIS A 13 -34.69 -31.17 -2.85
CA HIS A 13 -33.78 -30.50 -1.91
C HIS A 13 -34.49 -29.28 -1.31
N LEU A 14 -35.09 -29.50 -0.14
CA LEU A 14 -35.49 -28.45 0.78
C LEU A 14 -34.24 -27.74 1.29
N ASN A 15 -33.84 -26.65 0.62
CA ASN A 15 -32.91 -25.67 1.16
C ASN A 15 -33.70 -24.79 2.15
N TYR A 16 -33.63 -25.12 3.43
CA TYR A 16 -33.94 -24.17 4.49
C TYR A 16 -32.82 -23.15 4.58
N GLY A 17 -32.88 -22.12 3.75
CA GLY A 17 -32.27 -20.84 4.07
C GLY A 17 -33.29 -20.02 4.84
N PHE A 18 -33.08 -19.78 6.14
CA PHE A 18 -33.63 -18.61 6.82
C PHE A 18 -32.79 -18.20 8.04
N GLN A 19 -32.80 -16.88 8.21
CA GLN A 19 -32.17 -15.97 9.17
C GLN A 19 -32.29 -16.35 10.66
N HIS A 20 -31.36 -15.83 11.48
CA HIS A 20 -31.58 -15.11 12.76
C HIS A 20 -30.19 -14.75 13.35
N GLU A 21 -29.75 -13.49 13.42
CA GLU A 21 -30.01 -12.53 14.52
C GLU A 21 -30.57 -13.15 15.81
N GLU A 22 -29.77 -13.03 16.89
CA GLU A 22 -29.91 -13.63 18.23
C GLU A 22 -29.37 -15.05 18.43
N GLN A 23 -28.07 -15.13 18.72
CA GLN A 23 -27.55 -15.93 19.85
C GLN A 23 -26.11 -15.46 20.18
N ARG A 24 -26.02 -14.58 21.18
CA ARG A 24 -24.74 -14.13 21.74
C ARG A 24 -24.35 -15.09 22.88
N PRO A 25 -23.18 -15.74 22.87
CA PRO A 25 -22.65 -16.34 24.09
C PRO A 25 -22.22 -15.23 25.07
N PRO A 26 -22.44 -15.37 26.38
CA PRO A 26 -22.06 -14.36 27.36
C PRO A 26 -20.53 -14.19 27.42
N PRO A 27 -20.02 -13.00 27.75
CA PRO A 27 -18.59 -12.77 27.88
C PRO A 27 -18.01 -13.58 29.05
N TYR A 28 -16.85 -14.19 28.81
CA TYR A 28 -16.06 -14.95 29.76
C TYR A 28 -15.90 -14.21 31.09
N ALA A 29 -16.39 -14.84 32.17
CA ALA A 29 -16.02 -14.51 33.54
C ALA A 29 -14.58 -15.00 33.81
N PRO A 30 -13.78 -14.28 34.64
CA PRO A 30 -12.42 -14.69 34.96
C PRO A 30 -12.41 -15.97 35.82
N PRO A 31 -11.38 -16.82 35.71
CA PRO A 31 -11.31 -18.04 36.49
C PRO A 31 -11.08 -17.70 37.97
N SER A 32 -12.03 -18.13 38.81
CA SER A 32 -11.94 -18.11 40.26
C SER A 32 -10.97 -19.20 40.72
N GLY A 33 -9.99 -18.81 41.54
CA GLY A 33 -8.99 -19.70 42.10
C GLY A 33 -9.52 -20.59 43.24
N ILE A 34 -8.74 -21.63 43.52
CA ILE A 34 -8.80 -22.42 44.76
C ILE A 34 -7.53 -22.09 45.55
N ASN A 35 -7.68 -21.44 46.70
CA ASN A 35 -6.82 -21.65 47.89
C ASN A 35 -7.53 -21.09 49.15
N PRO A 36 -7.32 -21.67 50.34
CA PRO A 36 -8.18 -21.49 51.50
C PRO A 36 -7.87 -20.25 52.36
N ALA A 37 -8.83 -19.92 53.24
CA ALA A 37 -8.97 -18.69 54.02
C ALA A 37 -8.10 -18.56 55.28
N LEU A 38 -7.85 -17.31 55.69
CA LEU A 38 -7.49 -16.89 57.06
C LEU A 38 -8.27 -15.60 57.45
N PRO A 39 -8.53 -15.34 58.75
CA PRO A 39 -9.68 -14.54 59.21
C PRO A 39 -9.42 -13.03 59.47
N GLN A 40 -10.51 -12.26 59.42
CA GLN A 40 -10.71 -10.83 59.73
C GLN A 40 -10.59 -10.52 61.26
N TYR A 41 -10.19 -9.33 61.74
CA TYR A 41 -10.93 -8.04 61.89
C TYR A 41 -10.10 -7.10 62.84
N PRO A 42 -10.51 -5.87 63.25
CA PRO A 42 -11.11 -4.70 62.56
C PRO A 42 -10.35 -3.36 62.86
N GLY A 43 -10.75 -2.26 62.18
CA GLY A 43 -10.24 -0.87 62.34
C GLY A 43 -10.62 -0.16 63.67
N PRO A 44 -10.42 1.18 63.80
CA PRO A 44 -11.45 2.11 63.30
C PRO A 44 -11.01 3.57 62.92
N GLN A 45 -11.90 4.21 62.14
CA GLN A 45 -12.42 5.61 62.21
C GLN A 45 -11.58 6.87 61.89
N ASN A 46 -12.08 7.58 60.86
CA ASN A 46 -11.95 9.02 60.55
C ASN A 46 -12.79 9.85 61.58
N PRO A 47 -12.71 11.21 61.73
CA PRO A 47 -13.09 12.13 60.64
C PRO A 47 -12.60 13.63 60.69
N GLN A 48 -12.94 14.39 59.61
CA GLN A 48 -13.12 15.87 59.50
C GLN A 48 -11.84 16.77 59.50
N HIS A 49 -11.73 17.95 58.86
CA HIS A 49 -12.45 18.74 57.85
C HIS A 49 -11.53 19.94 57.49
N LEU A 50 -11.69 20.50 56.28
CA LEU A 50 -11.67 21.94 55.93
C LEU A 50 -10.34 22.73 55.76
N TYR A 51 -10.28 23.30 54.55
CA TYR A 51 -9.84 24.64 54.13
C TYR A 51 -8.35 25.01 53.94
N GLN A 52 -8.14 25.48 52.69
CA GLN A 52 -7.40 26.68 52.27
C GLN A 52 -5.88 26.64 52.11
N ASN A 53 -5.52 26.79 50.83
CA ASN A 53 -4.65 27.82 50.26
C ASN A 53 -3.17 27.92 50.67
N SER A 54 -2.42 28.03 49.58
CA SER A 54 -1.29 28.95 49.37
C SER A 54 0.11 28.36 49.50
N GLU A 55 0.82 28.53 48.38
CA GLU A 55 2.21 28.96 48.27
C GLU A 55 3.31 28.00 48.75
N ARG A 56 4.13 27.50 47.82
CA ARG A 56 5.33 28.13 47.21
C ARG A 56 6.57 27.84 48.09
N TYR A 57 7.65 27.44 47.40
CA TYR A 57 9.05 27.30 47.85
C TYR A 57 9.54 25.97 48.48
N SER A 58 10.33 25.23 47.69
CA SER A 58 11.55 24.51 48.11
C SER A 58 12.60 25.50 48.69
N PRO A 59 13.82 25.13 49.15
CA PRO A 59 14.46 23.81 49.28
C PRO A 59 15.30 23.62 50.59
N ALA A 60 16.03 22.49 50.63
CA ALA A 60 17.39 22.31 51.17
C ALA A 60 17.62 21.93 52.65
N GLN A 61 18.40 20.83 52.80
CA GLN A 61 19.61 20.66 53.66
C GLN A 61 19.44 20.86 55.18
N SER A 62 20.07 20.14 56.11
CA SER A 62 21.08 19.09 56.15
C SER A 62 21.43 18.80 57.63
N LEU A 63 22.14 17.70 57.90
CA LEU A 63 23.06 17.48 59.04
C LEU A 63 22.53 17.46 60.49
N HIS A 64 22.69 16.33 61.18
CA HIS A 64 23.72 16.07 62.21
C HIS A 64 23.44 14.70 62.87
N GLN A 65 24.34 13.71 62.76
CA GLN A 65 25.57 13.48 63.55
C GLN A 65 25.25 12.84 64.91
N TYR A 66 25.77 11.63 65.16
CA TYR A 66 26.52 11.21 66.36
C TYR A 66 26.74 9.68 66.35
N THR A 67 28.00 9.29 66.16
CA THR A 67 28.60 8.02 66.62
C THR A 67 29.20 8.30 68.00
N PRO A 68 29.41 7.32 68.90
CA PRO A 68 30.72 6.63 68.90
C PRO A 68 30.80 5.19 69.48
N GLN A 69 31.81 4.44 68.97
CA GLN A 69 32.74 3.53 69.69
C GLN A 69 32.20 2.20 70.28
N THR A 70 32.88 1.03 70.32
CA THR A 70 34.24 0.53 69.98
C THR A 70 34.20 -1.01 70.18
N ALA A 71 34.59 -1.85 69.19
CA ALA A 71 35.84 -2.68 69.13
C ALA A 71 35.85 -3.97 70.01
N PRO A 72 36.78 -4.96 69.87
CA PRO A 72 37.59 -5.48 68.74
C PRO A 72 37.61 -7.07 68.64
N VAL A 73 37.79 -7.75 67.48
CA VAL A 73 39.02 -8.27 66.78
C VAL A 73 39.50 -9.72 67.12
N ASN A 74 40.03 -10.40 66.08
CA ASN A 74 40.92 -11.61 65.96
C ASN A 74 40.25 -12.97 65.63
N THR A 75 40.36 -13.56 64.42
CA THR A 75 41.47 -14.12 63.60
C THR A 75 41.95 -15.53 64.00
N HIS A 76 41.96 -16.47 63.04
CA HIS A 76 42.95 -17.56 62.99
C HIS A 76 43.33 -17.93 61.54
N HIS A 77 44.63 -18.13 61.37
CA HIS A 77 45.38 -18.52 60.18
C HIS A 77 45.44 -20.04 60.00
N THR A 78 45.73 -20.51 58.78
CA THR A 78 46.53 -21.73 58.56
C THR A 78 47.43 -21.60 57.34
N VAL A 79 48.70 -21.98 57.51
CA VAL A 79 49.80 -22.02 56.53
C VAL A 79 50.30 -23.47 56.44
N THR A 80 50.74 -23.92 55.25
CA THR A 80 51.69 -25.03 55.11
C THR A 80 52.71 -24.72 53.99
N PRO A 81 54.02 -25.10 54.09
CA PRO A 81 55.12 -24.44 53.36
C PRO A 81 55.91 -25.32 52.35
N GLY A 82 56.40 -24.66 51.28
CA GLY A 82 57.71 -24.82 50.59
C GLY A 82 58.06 -26.10 49.78
N PRO A 83 59.10 -26.11 48.89
CA PRO A 83 60.16 -25.10 48.73
C PRO A 83 60.50 -24.63 47.29
N TYR A 84 61.34 -23.59 47.26
CA TYR A 84 61.91 -22.78 46.17
C TYR A 84 63.04 -23.43 45.37
N LEU A 85 63.36 -22.88 44.18
CA LEU A 85 64.75 -22.53 43.76
C LEU A 85 64.77 -21.51 42.58
N ASP A 86 64.93 -20.25 42.99
CA ASP A 86 65.81 -19.15 42.54
C ASP A 86 66.38 -18.93 41.10
N VAL A 87 66.68 -17.63 40.88
CA VAL A 87 67.65 -16.93 39.97
C VAL A 87 67.13 -16.12 38.75
N ASN A 88 67.25 -14.79 38.91
CA ASN A 88 67.13 -13.64 37.97
C ASN A 88 68.14 -13.63 36.77
N PRO A 89 68.22 -12.59 35.90
CA PRO A 89 67.21 -11.84 35.13
C PRO A 89 67.63 -11.67 33.62
N ALA A 90 66.73 -11.28 32.72
CA ALA A 90 67.13 -10.78 31.40
C ALA A 90 66.25 -9.63 30.91
N HIS A 91 66.80 -8.42 30.91
CA HIS A 91 66.26 -7.27 30.19
C HIS A 91 66.20 -7.58 28.69
N LYS A 92 65.00 -7.66 28.12
CA LYS A 92 64.77 -7.54 26.67
C LYS A 92 63.99 -6.26 26.40
N VAL A 93 64.65 -5.32 25.73
CA VAL A 93 64.04 -4.14 25.12
C VAL A 93 63.01 -4.61 24.09
N SER A 94 61.73 -4.50 24.43
CA SER A 94 60.62 -4.81 23.53
C SER A 94 60.41 -3.67 22.54
N ARG A 95 60.81 -3.87 21.28
CA ARG A 95 60.32 -3.07 20.15
C ARG A 95 58.80 -3.28 20.07
N ARG A 96 58.01 -2.31 20.55
CA ARG A 96 56.56 -2.27 20.33
C ARG A 96 56.28 -2.39 18.83
N LYS A 97 55.83 -3.57 18.39
CA LYS A 97 55.41 -3.82 17.01
C LYS A 97 54.25 -2.86 16.72
N LYS A 98 54.41 -1.94 15.76
CA LYS A 98 53.37 -0.97 15.33
C LYS A 98 52.18 -1.61 14.60
N TRP A 99 52.21 -2.93 14.45
CA TRP A 99 51.21 -3.72 13.72
C TRP A 99 49.76 -3.62 14.25
N PRO A 100 49.47 -3.53 15.56
CA PRO A 100 48.09 -3.36 16.02
C PRO A 100 47.51 -1.98 15.70
N ILE A 101 48.36 -0.96 15.56
CA ILE A 101 47.95 0.39 15.14
C ILE A 101 47.59 0.38 13.65
N ILE A 102 48.42 -0.30 12.83
CA ILE A 102 48.15 -0.46 11.39
C ILE A 102 46.87 -1.26 11.16
N LEU A 103 46.67 -2.35 11.92
CA LEU A 103 45.45 -3.17 11.84
C LEU A 103 44.21 -2.36 12.24
N GLY A 104 44.30 -1.54 13.29
CA GLY A 104 43.22 -0.64 13.69
C GLY A 104 42.84 0.35 12.58
N ILE A 105 43.82 0.98 11.93
CA ILE A 105 43.59 1.93 10.82
C ILE A 105 42.91 1.22 9.64
N VAL A 106 43.35 0.01 9.28
CA VAL A 106 42.75 -0.77 8.19
C VAL A 106 41.29 -1.13 8.49
N ILE A 107 40.99 -1.56 9.71
CA ILE A 107 39.60 -1.88 10.11
C ILE A 107 38.74 -0.62 10.06
N THR A 108 39.22 0.52 10.55
CA THR A 108 38.47 1.78 10.48
C THR A 108 38.20 2.20 9.04
N LEU A 109 39.19 2.10 8.14
CA LEU A 109 39.02 2.42 6.72
C LEU A 109 38.00 1.50 6.04
N LEU A 110 37.98 0.21 6.37
CA LEU A 110 36.98 -0.73 5.85
C LEU A 110 35.57 -0.42 6.36
N VAL A 111 35.41 -0.04 7.62
CA VAL A 111 34.12 0.40 8.18
C VAL A 111 33.65 1.68 7.49
N VAL A 112 34.53 2.67 7.32
CA VAL A 112 34.20 3.93 6.62
C VAL A 112 33.82 3.65 5.16
N ALA A 113 34.57 2.81 4.44
CA ALA A 113 34.23 2.42 3.08
C ALA A 113 32.89 1.67 3.01
N GLY A 114 32.60 0.82 4.00
CA GLY A 114 31.30 0.16 4.14
C GLY A 114 30.16 1.15 4.37
N VAL A 115 30.34 2.14 5.26
CA VAL A 115 29.36 3.20 5.50
C VAL A 115 29.16 4.06 4.26
N ILE A 116 30.23 4.46 3.56
CA ILE A 116 30.14 5.19 2.30
C ILE A 116 29.41 4.33 1.26
N GLY A 117 29.69 3.03 1.17
CA GLY A 117 28.97 2.10 0.31
C GLY A 117 27.48 2.04 0.62
N VAL A 118 27.11 1.98 1.91
CA VAL A 118 25.70 2.02 2.36
C VAL A 118 25.05 3.36 2.07
N VAL A 119 25.77 4.47 2.24
CA VAL A 119 25.27 5.82 1.94
C VAL A 119 25.10 6.02 0.44
N LEU A 120 26.05 5.59 -0.38
CA LEU A 120 25.94 5.63 -1.85
C LEU A 120 24.86 4.69 -2.36
N TRP A 121 24.70 3.52 -1.73
CA TRP A 121 23.57 2.62 -2.00
C TRP A 121 22.24 3.25 -1.60
N PHE A 122 22.16 3.90 -0.44
CA PHE A 122 21.00 4.65 0.03
C PHE A 122 20.65 5.76 -0.98
N TYR A 123 21.58 6.65 -1.33
CA TYR A 123 21.33 7.71 -2.32
C TYR A 123 21.11 7.18 -3.76
N GLY A 124 21.58 5.98 -4.09
CA GLY A 124 21.32 5.33 -5.36
C GLY A 124 19.97 4.62 -5.44
N VAL A 125 19.40 4.22 -4.30
CA VAL A 125 18.12 3.48 -4.20
C VAL A 125 16.94 4.40 -3.90
N PHE A 126 17.14 5.47 -3.12
CA PHE A 126 16.11 6.48 -2.81
C PHE A 126 15.97 7.54 -3.93
N ASP A 127 15.71 7.05 -5.15
CA ASP A 127 15.65 7.82 -6.39
C ASP A 127 14.32 8.59 -6.51
N CYS A 128 14.33 9.93 -6.39
CA CYS A 128 13.20 10.86 -6.58
C CYS A 128 11.80 10.32 -6.19
N LEU A 129 11.60 9.88 -4.94
CA LEU A 129 10.42 9.08 -4.54
C LEU A 129 9.05 9.75 -4.76
N GLN A 130 8.97 11.07 -4.59
CA GLN A 130 7.75 11.86 -4.82
C GLN A 130 7.90 12.78 -6.04
N GLY A 131 8.74 12.39 -7.00
CA GLY A 131 9.12 13.28 -8.08
C GLY A 131 9.65 12.59 -9.33
N ARG A 132 10.05 13.43 -10.28
CA ARG A 132 10.70 13.05 -11.52
C ARG A 132 12.08 13.66 -11.57
N ARG A 133 13.00 12.95 -12.24
CA ARG A 133 14.37 13.42 -12.44
C ARG A 133 14.46 14.23 -13.72
N CYS A 134 15.09 15.41 -13.64
CA CYS A 134 15.45 16.20 -14.80
C CYS A 134 16.54 15.49 -15.63
N GLN A 135 16.50 15.59 -16.95
CA GLN A 135 17.36 14.77 -17.82
C GLN A 135 18.83 15.18 -17.80
N THR A 136 19.14 16.45 -17.48
CA THR A 136 20.47 17.03 -17.71
C THR A 136 21.35 17.11 -16.46
N ASP A 137 20.77 17.35 -15.30
CA ASP A 137 21.49 17.62 -14.03
C ASP A 137 21.15 16.61 -12.93
N ASN A 138 20.28 15.64 -13.21
CA ASN A 138 19.79 14.66 -12.25
C ASN A 138 19.05 15.25 -11.04
N GLU A 139 18.61 16.52 -11.09
CA GLU A 139 17.80 17.12 -10.02
C GLU A 139 16.42 16.45 -9.95
N CYS A 140 15.93 16.24 -8.72
CA CYS A 140 14.61 15.67 -8.46
C CYS A 140 13.60 16.80 -8.25
N VAL A 141 12.56 16.82 -9.09
CA VAL A 141 11.44 17.76 -9.03
C VAL A 141 10.20 17.01 -8.56
N SER A 142 9.41 17.53 -7.62
CA SER A 142 8.22 16.80 -7.15
C SER A 142 7.21 16.59 -8.27
N PHE A 143 6.32 15.60 -8.14
CA PHE A 143 5.25 15.38 -9.13
C PHE A 143 4.33 16.61 -9.26
N SER A 144 4.10 17.33 -8.16
CA SER A 144 3.34 18.59 -8.16
C SER A 144 4.04 19.75 -8.87
N GLN A 145 5.37 19.69 -8.97
CA GLN A 145 6.20 20.65 -9.69
C GLN A 145 6.46 20.23 -11.16
N TRP A 146 5.96 19.07 -11.58
CA TRP A 146 5.96 18.66 -12.97
C TRP A 146 4.69 19.18 -13.64
N CYS A 147 4.82 19.82 -14.80
CA CYS A 147 3.70 20.49 -15.48
C CYS A 147 3.00 21.55 -14.60
N ASP A 148 3.75 22.34 -13.85
CA ASP A 148 3.25 23.44 -13.00
C ASP A 148 3.47 24.83 -13.61
N GLY A 149 4.11 24.88 -14.79
CA GLY A 149 4.40 26.11 -15.52
C GLY A 149 5.75 26.74 -15.18
N GLU A 150 6.36 26.34 -14.07
CA GLU A 150 7.65 26.84 -13.60
C GLU A 150 8.81 26.14 -14.30
N HIS A 151 10.00 26.75 -14.24
CA HIS A 151 11.22 26.17 -14.81
C HIS A 151 11.99 25.42 -13.72
N ASN A 152 11.44 24.29 -13.28
CA ASN A 152 12.01 23.50 -12.20
C ASN A 152 13.16 22.59 -12.67
N CYS A 153 13.16 22.19 -13.95
CA CYS A 153 14.30 21.53 -14.58
C CYS A 153 15.05 22.52 -15.48
N PRO A 154 16.39 22.63 -15.40
CA PRO A 154 17.17 23.53 -16.27
C PRO A 154 17.04 23.24 -17.76
N SER A 155 16.80 21.98 -18.15
CA SER A 155 16.50 21.58 -19.53
C SER A 155 15.06 21.85 -19.97
N GLY A 156 14.16 22.19 -19.04
CA GLY A 156 12.74 22.42 -19.32
C GLY A 156 11.92 21.15 -19.51
N ASP A 157 12.48 19.97 -19.20
CA ASP A 157 11.82 18.67 -19.34
C ASP A 157 10.51 18.59 -18.56
N ASN A 158 10.43 19.30 -17.44
CA ASN A 158 9.23 19.40 -16.59
C ASN A 158 8.01 20.04 -17.28
N LYS A 159 8.18 20.55 -18.51
CA LYS A 159 7.12 21.12 -19.35
C LYS A 159 6.70 20.19 -20.50
N THR A 160 7.27 19.00 -20.57
CA THR A 160 6.95 17.97 -21.58
C THR A 160 6.24 16.78 -20.92
N GLN A 161 5.53 15.99 -21.72
CA GLN A 161 4.82 14.78 -21.24
C GLN A 161 3.73 15.10 -20.21
N CYS A 162 2.96 16.14 -20.51
CA CYS A 162 1.95 16.68 -19.61
C CYS A 162 0.54 16.29 -20.05
N PHE A 163 0.28 15.00 -20.21
CA PHE A 163 -1.05 14.46 -20.48
C PHE A 163 -1.63 13.78 -19.24
N ARG A 164 -2.94 13.89 -19.08
CA ARG A 164 -3.68 13.14 -18.07
C ARG A 164 -5.11 12.86 -18.53
N LEU A 165 -5.71 11.84 -17.96
CA LEU A 165 -7.15 11.60 -18.03
C LEU A 165 -7.83 12.25 -16.83
N PHE A 166 -8.96 12.91 -17.07
CA PHE A 166 -9.73 13.64 -16.07
C PHE A 166 -11.18 13.17 -15.98
N GLY A 167 -11.63 12.97 -14.74
CA GLY A 167 -13.00 12.58 -14.41
C GLY A 167 -13.39 11.18 -14.89
N SER A 168 -14.62 10.78 -14.60
CA SER A 168 -15.16 9.47 -15.00
C SER A 168 -15.39 9.32 -16.50
N ASN A 169 -15.39 10.42 -17.26
CA ASN A 169 -15.58 10.44 -18.71
C ASN A 169 -14.27 10.32 -19.50
N PHE A 170 -13.13 10.12 -18.81
CA PHE A 170 -11.81 9.96 -19.44
C PHE A 170 -11.41 11.14 -20.35
N LEU A 171 -11.78 12.37 -19.97
CA LEU A 171 -11.42 13.55 -20.75
C LEU A 171 -9.91 13.70 -20.80
N LEU A 172 -9.36 13.80 -22.00
CA LEU A 172 -7.94 14.04 -22.20
C LEU A 172 -7.64 15.51 -21.93
N GLN A 173 -6.73 15.75 -21.00
CA GLN A 173 -6.19 17.07 -20.71
C GLN A 173 -4.71 17.12 -21.01
N MET A 174 -4.26 18.26 -21.51
CA MET A 174 -2.85 18.59 -21.59
C MET A 174 -2.56 19.87 -20.82
N TYR A 175 -1.45 19.90 -20.09
CA TYR A 175 -1.01 21.13 -19.45
C TYR A 175 -0.55 22.16 -20.47
N SER A 176 -1.07 23.38 -20.36
CA SER A 176 -0.76 24.50 -21.22
C SER A 176 0.25 25.41 -20.53
N ASN A 177 1.44 25.54 -21.10
CA ASN A 177 2.46 26.49 -20.64
C ASN A 177 2.08 27.96 -20.89
N VAL A 178 1.01 28.23 -21.65
CA VAL A 178 0.49 29.58 -21.93
C VAL A 178 -0.51 30.01 -20.86
N THR A 179 -1.43 29.13 -20.50
CA THR A 179 -2.49 29.43 -19.52
C THR A 179 -2.12 29.00 -18.10
N LEU A 180 -1.02 28.24 -17.96
CA LEU A 180 -0.55 27.63 -16.70
C LEU A 180 -1.63 26.73 -16.07
N LYS A 181 -2.43 26.06 -16.91
CA LYS A 181 -3.57 25.24 -16.51
C LYS A 181 -3.65 23.96 -17.34
N TRP A 182 -4.35 22.98 -16.80
CA TRP A 182 -4.76 21.79 -17.53
C TRP A 182 -5.96 22.12 -18.40
N GLU A 183 -5.76 22.06 -19.72
CA GLU A 183 -6.78 22.38 -20.71
C GLU A 183 -7.26 21.10 -21.39
N ASN A 184 -8.53 21.06 -21.78
CA ASN A 184 -9.06 19.92 -22.52
C ASN A 184 -8.49 19.88 -23.95
N VAL A 185 -8.24 18.68 -24.47
CA VAL A 185 -7.79 18.51 -25.86
C VAL A 185 -9.00 18.55 -26.80
N CYS A 186 -8.96 19.43 -27.81
CA CYS A 186 -9.99 19.56 -28.84
C CYS A 186 -9.97 18.33 -29.78
N SER A 187 -11.13 17.84 -30.18
CA SER A 187 -11.23 16.68 -31.07
C SER A 187 -10.84 17.00 -32.51
N ASP A 188 -10.86 18.27 -32.92
CA ASP A 188 -10.54 18.66 -34.30
C ASP A 188 -9.07 18.41 -34.61
N GLY A 189 -8.81 17.62 -35.66
CA GLY A 189 -7.47 17.18 -36.02
C GLY A 189 -6.90 16.06 -35.14
N TRP A 190 -7.63 15.61 -34.11
CA TRP A 190 -7.26 14.46 -33.31
C TRP A 190 -7.43 13.16 -34.08
N ASN A 191 -6.57 12.18 -33.80
CA ASN A 191 -6.61 10.86 -34.44
C ASN A 191 -5.95 9.79 -33.56
N ASP A 192 -6.11 8.52 -33.95
CA ASP A 192 -5.61 7.40 -33.16
C ASP A 192 -4.09 7.35 -33.00
N SER A 193 -3.33 7.90 -33.95
CA SER A 193 -1.86 7.96 -33.82
C SER A 193 -1.45 8.90 -32.67
N LEU A 194 -2.15 10.02 -32.52
CA LEU A 194 -1.96 10.95 -31.40
C LEU A 194 -2.47 10.34 -30.09
N GLY A 195 -3.61 9.64 -30.16
CA GLY A 195 -4.16 8.89 -29.03
C GLY A 195 -3.19 7.85 -28.46
N MET A 196 -2.59 7.03 -29.33
CA MET A 196 -1.58 6.05 -28.94
C MET A 196 -0.37 6.71 -28.27
N GLN A 197 0.17 7.78 -28.87
CA GLN A 197 1.31 8.51 -28.29
C GLN A 197 0.98 9.13 -26.92
N ALA A 198 -0.22 9.71 -26.76
CA ALA A 198 -0.66 10.25 -25.47
C ALA A 198 -0.74 9.15 -24.41
N CYS A 199 -1.24 7.97 -24.77
CA CYS A 199 -1.28 6.81 -23.88
C CYS A 199 0.12 6.30 -23.51
N GLU A 200 1.04 6.22 -24.47
CA GLU A 200 2.46 5.87 -24.22
C GLU A 200 3.14 6.88 -23.28
N GLU A 201 2.90 8.18 -23.46
CA GLU A 201 3.42 9.21 -22.55
C GLU A 201 2.86 9.10 -21.11
N MET A 202 1.66 8.54 -20.95
CA MET A 202 1.06 8.21 -19.65
C MET A 202 1.48 6.83 -19.10
N GLY A 203 2.37 6.10 -19.79
CA GLY A 203 2.89 4.79 -19.35
C GLY A 203 2.06 3.58 -19.78
N TYR A 204 1.07 3.75 -20.66
CA TYR A 204 0.35 2.63 -21.25
C TYR A 204 1.07 2.07 -22.48
N GLU A 205 0.93 0.77 -22.71
CA GLU A 205 1.47 0.13 -23.90
C GLU A 205 0.61 0.45 -25.13
N ARG A 206 1.25 0.71 -26.28
CA ARG A 206 0.55 0.96 -27.55
C ARG A 206 -0.46 -0.11 -27.91
N SER A 207 -0.15 -1.36 -27.59
CA SER A 207 -1.01 -2.52 -27.86
C SER A 207 -2.29 -2.55 -27.02
N THR A 208 -2.37 -1.74 -25.96
CA THR A 208 -3.56 -1.65 -25.10
C THR A 208 -4.55 -0.57 -25.54
N TYR A 209 -4.13 0.34 -26.42
CA TYR A 209 -4.94 1.44 -26.92
C TYR A 209 -6.29 0.96 -27.49
N VAL A 210 -7.37 1.61 -27.07
CA VAL A 210 -8.74 1.26 -27.51
C VAL A 210 -9.24 2.24 -28.57
N GLY A 211 -9.09 3.54 -28.34
CA GLY A 211 -9.68 4.56 -29.18
C GLY A 211 -9.95 5.86 -28.41
N TYR A 212 -10.65 6.78 -29.05
CA TYR A 212 -11.20 7.97 -28.42
C TYR A 212 -12.65 8.19 -28.82
N GLU A 213 -13.37 8.93 -28.00
CA GLU A 213 -14.73 9.39 -28.24
C GLU A 213 -14.75 10.92 -28.20
N GLU A 214 -15.71 11.53 -28.89
CA GLU A 214 -15.90 12.97 -28.86
C GLU A 214 -16.95 13.33 -27.79
N PHE A 215 -16.62 14.27 -26.92
CA PHE A 215 -17.49 14.69 -25.82
C PHE A 215 -17.76 16.19 -25.87
N TYR A 216 -19.03 16.60 -25.81
CA TYR A 216 -19.37 18.03 -25.76
C TYR A 216 -18.90 18.64 -24.45
N SER A 217 -17.97 19.59 -24.53
CA SER A 217 -17.48 20.32 -23.35
C SER A 217 -18.05 21.73 -23.36
N SER A 218 -19.14 21.94 -22.63
CA SER A 218 -19.72 23.29 -22.44
C SER A 218 -18.96 24.14 -21.43
N ALA A 219 -17.97 23.56 -20.73
CA ALA A 219 -17.30 24.16 -19.58
C ALA A 219 -15.91 24.75 -19.86
N SER A 220 -15.28 24.42 -21.00
CA SER A 220 -13.92 24.87 -21.32
C SER A 220 -13.97 26.09 -22.26
N THR A 221 -13.39 27.21 -21.83
CA THR A 221 -13.15 28.36 -22.72
C THR A 221 -11.91 28.19 -23.56
N ASP A 222 -10.95 27.39 -23.09
CA ASP A 222 -9.67 27.15 -23.76
C ASP A 222 -9.48 25.65 -24.04
N TYR A 223 -8.76 25.35 -25.11
CA TYR A 223 -8.47 24.00 -25.56
C TYR A 223 -7.04 23.87 -26.06
N MET A 224 -6.54 22.63 -26.10
CA MET A 224 -5.33 22.27 -26.84
C MET A 224 -5.73 21.65 -28.18
N LEU A 225 -5.34 22.27 -29.29
CA LEU A 225 -5.71 21.89 -30.65
C LEU A 225 -4.50 21.35 -31.43
N ALA A 226 -4.72 20.28 -32.20
CA ALA A 226 -3.74 19.71 -33.12
C ALA A 226 -3.39 20.69 -34.25
N LYS A 227 -2.09 20.92 -34.48
CA LYS A 227 -1.61 21.74 -35.60
C LYS A 227 -1.79 20.97 -36.92
N THR A 228 -2.40 21.59 -37.93
CA THR A 228 -2.66 20.94 -39.23
C THR A 228 -1.40 20.63 -40.04
N ASP A 229 -0.28 21.32 -39.78
CA ASP A 229 0.83 21.40 -40.73
C ASP A 229 2.08 20.59 -40.32
N SER A 230 2.04 19.86 -39.20
CA SER A 230 3.20 19.11 -38.69
C SER A 230 2.98 17.60 -38.75
N LEU A 231 3.27 17.02 -39.91
CA LEU A 231 3.38 15.56 -40.05
C LEU A 231 4.52 15.06 -39.15
N SER A 232 4.16 14.30 -38.13
CA SER A 232 5.05 13.58 -37.21
C SER A 232 6.11 14.43 -36.51
N SER A 233 5.78 15.03 -35.37
CA SER A 233 6.80 15.27 -34.35
C SER A 233 6.90 14.02 -33.46
N SER A 234 8.12 13.64 -33.09
CA SER A 234 8.38 12.68 -32.01
C SER A 234 7.99 13.20 -30.61
N ASN A 235 7.46 14.42 -30.55
CA ASN A 235 7.08 15.12 -29.33
C ASN A 235 5.64 15.63 -29.51
N LEU A 236 4.68 14.94 -28.87
CA LEU A 236 3.26 15.25 -28.96
C LEU A 236 2.94 16.62 -28.34
N THR A 237 3.67 17.02 -27.29
CA THR A 237 3.49 18.32 -26.61
C THR A 237 3.72 19.49 -27.59
N GLY A 238 4.68 19.37 -28.51
CA GLY A 238 4.96 20.39 -29.52
C GLY A 238 3.92 20.48 -30.65
N PHE A 239 3.13 19.42 -30.84
CA PHE A 239 2.12 19.31 -31.90
C PHE A 239 0.78 19.96 -31.52
N LEU A 240 0.51 20.09 -30.23
CA LEU A 240 -0.67 20.78 -29.72
C LEU A 240 -0.38 22.27 -29.45
N SER A 241 -1.34 23.12 -29.76
CA SER A 241 -1.29 24.56 -29.45
C SER A 241 -2.54 25.01 -28.72
N LYS A 242 -2.36 25.94 -27.79
CA LYS A 242 -3.47 26.57 -27.07
C LYS A 242 -4.34 27.37 -28.03
N THR A 243 -5.66 27.18 -27.93
CA THR A 243 -6.69 27.97 -28.62
C THR A 243 -7.78 28.41 -27.64
N SER A 244 -8.47 29.50 -27.94
CA SER A 244 -9.61 30.01 -27.15
C SER A 244 -10.97 29.44 -27.60
N TYR A 245 -10.97 28.48 -28.53
CA TYR A 245 -12.16 27.73 -28.92
C TYR A 245 -11.77 26.44 -29.67
N CYS A 246 -12.64 25.44 -29.60
CA CYS A 246 -12.58 24.24 -30.44
C CYS A 246 -13.69 24.38 -31.51
N PRO A 247 -13.38 24.36 -32.83
CA PRO A 247 -14.37 24.57 -33.89
C PRO A 247 -15.61 23.66 -33.80
N SER A 248 -15.44 22.39 -33.45
CA SER A 248 -16.55 21.45 -33.21
C SER A 248 -17.19 21.53 -31.83
N ASN A 249 -16.59 22.30 -30.91
CA ASN A 249 -16.94 22.39 -29.49
C ASN A 249 -16.95 21.03 -28.76
N LYS A 250 -16.06 20.13 -29.19
CA LYS A 250 -15.92 18.77 -28.67
C LYS A 250 -14.51 18.52 -28.16
N ALA A 251 -14.42 17.90 -27.00
CA ALA A 251 -13.18 17.44 -26.40
C ALA A 251 -12.96 15.94 -26.67
N VAL A 252 -11.71 15.52 -26.58
CA VAL A 252 -11.30 14.11 -26.69
C VAL A 252 -11.53 13.40 -25.36
N ALA A 253 -12.30 12.32 -25.36
CA ALA A 253 -12.35 11.33 -24.29
C ALA A 253 -11.51 10.11 -24.70
N LEU A 254 -10.35 9.91 -24.07
CA LEU A 254 -9.34 8.95 -24.53
C LEU A 254 -9.40 7.65 -23.73
N LYS A 255 -9.40 6.50 -24.42
CA LYS A 255 -9.40 5.16 -23.80
C LYS A 255 -8.09 4.44 -24.12
N CYS A 256 -7.16 4.48 -23.17
CA CYS A 256 -5.86 3.82 -23.31
C CYS A 256 -5.89 2.31 -23.06
N ILE A 257 -6.91 1.80 -22.38
CA ILE A 257 -7.07 0.38 -22.08
C ILE A 257 -8.53 0.04 -21.75
N VAL A 258 -8.96 -1.19 -22.02
CA VAL A 258 -10.23 -1.72 -21.47
C VAL A 258 -10.01 -2.15 -20.03
N CYS A 259 -10.70 -1.51 -19.08
CA CYS A 259 -10.55 -1.77 -17.64
C CYS A 259 -11.91 -1.78 -16.93
N GLY A 260 -11.92 -2.26 -15.68
CA GLY A 260 -13.04 -2.06 -14.74
C GLY A 260 -14.33 -2.79 -15.13
N GLN A 261 -14.24 -3.78 -16.02
CA GLN A 261 -15.38 -4.60 -16.45
C GLN A 261 -15.29 -5.99 -15.85
N ASN A 262 -16.38 -6.46 -15.22
CA ASN A 262 -16.52 -7.83 -14.74
C ASN A 262 -17.76 -8.51 -15.32
N ARG A 263 -17.94 -9.81 -15.03
CA ARG A 263 -19.21 -10.48 -15.25
C ARG A 263 -20.20 -10.03 -14.18
N GLU A 264 -21.27 -9.36 -14.58
CA GLU A 264 -22.31 -8.93 -13.64
C GLU A 264 -23.07 -10.15 -13.09
N THR A 265 -22.72 -10.56 -11.88
CA THR A 265 -23.53 -11.44 -11.04
C THR A 265 -23.98 -10.66 -9.82
N ARG A 266 -25.20 -10.91 -9.33
CA ARG A 266 -25.70 -10.25 -8.11
C ARG A 266 -24.85 -10.69 -6.92
N ILE A 267 -24.12 -9.75 -6.31
CA ILE A 267 -23.28 -9.97 -5.14
C ILE A 267 -24.07 -9.54 -3.89
N VAL A 268 -24.21 -10.41 -2.89
CA VAL A 268 -24.96 -10.11 -1.66
C VAL A 268 -24.18 -10.61 -0.44
N GLY A 269 -23.82 -9.70 0.47
CA GLY A 269 -23.56 -10.05 1.88
C GLY A 269 -22.16 -10.56 2.26
N GLY A 270 -21.19 -10.61 1.35
CA GLY A 270 -19.86 -11.18 1.62
C GLY A 270 -19.92 -12.71 1.62
N SER A 271 -19.22 -13.34 0.68
CA SER A 271 -19.39 -14.75 0.37
C SER A 271 -18.20 -15.33 -0.39
N THR A 272 -18.11 -16.65 -0.39
CA THR A 272 -17.23 -17.37 -1.31
C THR A 272 -17.61 -17.03 -2.75
N VAL A 273 -16.62 -16.60 -3.54
CA VAL A 273 -16.81 -16.33 -4.96
C VAL A 273 -16.98 -17.66 -5.69
N THR A 274 -18.14 -17.85 -6.32
CA THR A 274 -18.52 -19.13 -6.95
C THR A 274 -18.19 -19.22 -8.43
N SER A 275 -17.83 -18.10 -9.07
CA SER A 275 -17.61 -18.02 -10.52
C SER A 275 -16.36 -17.22 -10.88
N LYS A 276 -15.57 -17.73 -11.84
CA LYS A 276 -14.42 -17.01 -12.39
C LYS A 276 -14.91 -15.76 -13.14
N GLY A 277 -14.10 -14.70 -13.10
CA GLY A 277 -14.38 -13.44 -13.82
C GLY A 277 -15.34 -12.48 -13.13
N VAL A 278 -15.77 -12.77 -11.88
CA VAL A 278 -16.47 -11.79 -11.03
C VAL A 278 -15.50 -10.68 -10.58
N TRP A 279 -14.26 -11.05 -10.25
CA TRP A 279 -13.17 -10.12 -9.89
C TRP A 279 -11.93 -10.39 -10.76
N PRO A 280 -11.99 -10.09 -12.07
CA PRO A 280 -10.99 -10.55 -13.03
C PRO A 280 -9.61 -9.89 -12.88
N TRP A 281 -9.51 -8.84 -12.06
CA TRP A 281 -8.26 -8.18 -11.71
C TRP A 281 -7.57 -8.76 -10.48
N GLN A 282 -8.26 -9.59 -9.68
CA GLN A 282 -7.67 -10.20 -8.51
C GLN A 282 -6.54 -11.15 -8.92
N VAL A 283 -5.39 -11.02 -8.26
CA VAL A 283 -4.30 -11.99 -8.36
C VAL A 283 -3.86 -12.52 -7.00
N SER A 284 -3.27 -13.72 -7.00
CA SER A 284 -2.51 -14.26 -5.88
C SER A 284 -1.02 -14.07 -6.16
N LEU A 285 -0.30 -13.46 -5.23
CA LEU A 285 1.14 -13.33 -5.23
C LEU A 285 1.75 -14.42 -4.35
N GLN A 286 2.62 -15.24 -4.93
CA GLN A 286 3.16 -16.41 -4.26
C GLN A 286 4.69 -16.46 -4.31
N ILE A 287 5.28 -16.96 -3.23
CA ILE A 287 6.68 -17.40 -3.17
C ILE A 287 6.68 -18.89 -2.86
N SER A 288 7.46 -19.68 -3.59
CA SER A 288 7.55 -21.14 -3.40
C SER A 288 6.19 -21.84 -3.36
N ARG A 289 5.27 -21.41 -4.24
CA ARG A 289 3.87 -21.90 -4.35
C ARG A 289 3.01 -21.70 -3.10
N ARG A 290 3.41 -20.79 -2.22
CA ARG A 290 2.62 -20.39 -1.06
C ARG A 290 2.06 -19.00 -1.29
N HIS A 291 0.74 -18.87 -1.13
CA HIS A 291 0.07 -17.57 -1.10
C HIS A 291 0.57 -16.72 0.07
N LEU A 292 1.00 -15.50 -0.25
CA LEU A 292 1.45 -14.50 0.73
C LEU A 292 0.58 -13.25 0.70
N CYS A 293 0.29 -12.73 -0.50
CA CYS A 293 -0.45 -11.49 -0.69
C CYS A 293 -1.40 -11.57 -1.89
N GLY A 294 -2.35 -10.64 -1.92
CA GLY A 294 -3.14 -10.29 -3.08
C GLY A 294 -2.46 -9.24 -3.96
N GLY A 295 -3.12 -8.93 -5.07
CA GLY A 295 -2.73 -7.86 -5.99
C GLY A 295 -3.85 -7.56 -6.97
N SER A 296 -3.67 -6.48 -7.73
CA SER A 296 -4.63 -6.00 -8.73
C SER A 296 -3.98 -5.84 -10.09
N VAL A 297 -4.51 -6.49 -11.12
CA VAL A 297 -4.12 -6.24 -12.52
C VAL A 297 -4.55 -4.83 -12.91
N ILE A 298 -3.60 -3.96 -13.27
CA ILE A 298 -3.88 -2.60 -13.78
C ILE A 298 -3.54 -2.46 -15.27
N THR A 299 -2.66 -3.32 -15.79
CA THR A 299 -2.41 -3.52 -17.23
C THR A 299 -2.01 -4.98 -17.46
N PRO A 300 -1.85 -5.47 -18.72
CA PRO A 300 -1.34 -6.82 -18.96
C PRO A 300 0.04 -7.10 -18.34
N TYR A 301 0.86 -6.07 -18.10
CA TYR A 301 2.20 -6.22 -17.52
C TYR A 301 2.30 -5.84 -16.05
N TRP A 302 1.37 -5.04 -15.54
CA TRP A 302 1.54 -4.37 -14.24
C TRP A 302 0.48 -4.80 -13.25
N ILE A 303 0.96 -5.16 -12.05
CA ILE A 303 0.16 -5.48 -10.88
C ILE A 303 0.44 -4.43 -9.80
N VAL A 304 -0.62 -3.89 -9.18
CA VAL A 304 -0.52 -3.12 -7.93
C VAL A 304 -0.64 -4.07 -6.74
N THR A 305 0.18 -3.86 -5.72
CA THR A 305 0.14 -4.57 -4.44
C THR A 305 0.69 -3.65 -3.33
N ALA A 306 0.73 -4.14 -2.10
CA ALA A 306 1.26 -3.39 -0.96
C ALA A 306 2.80 -3.50 -0.90
N ALA A 307 3.46 -2.47 -0.39
CA ALA A 307 4.91 -2.45 -0.21
C ALA A 307 5.37 -3.45 0.85
N HIS A 308 4.64 -3.59 1.96
CA HIS A 308 4.99 -4.51 3.04
C HIS A 308 5.04 -5.98 2.57
N CYS A 309 4.29 -6.33 1.52
CA CYS A 309 4.35 -7.67 0.90
C CYS A 309 5.74 -7.98 0.33
N VAL A 310 6.43 -6.98 -0.21
CA VAL A 310 7.70 -7.12 -0.94
C VAL A 310 8.90 -6.55 -0.20
N HIS A 311 8.69 -5.85 0.92
CA HIS A 311 9.74 -5.18 1.69
C HIS A 311 10.86 -6.15 2.12
N GLU A 312 10.49 -7.29 2.70
CA GLU A 312 11.44 -8.33 3.11
C GLU A 312 11.73 -9.36 1.99
N ASN A 313 10.94 -9.34 0.91
CA ASN A 313 11.01 -10.29 -0.20
C ASN A 313 11.18 -9.53 -1.54
N SER A 314 12.25 -8.75 -1.68
CA SER A 314 12.37 -7.80 -2.79
C SER A 314 12.91 -8.40 -4.11
N ASP A 315 13.34 -9.66 -4.12
CA ASP A 315 13.84 -10.30 -5.35
C ASP A 315 12.66 -10.74 -6.24
N ALA A 316 12.51 -10.08 -7.40
CA ALA A 316 11.46 -10.38 -8.36
C ALA A 316 11.42 -11.86 -8.79
N ARG A 317 12.57 -12.56 -8.80
CA ARG A 317 12.66 -13.95 -9.28
C ARG A 317 11.98 -14.95 -8.35
N ASP A 318 11.77 -14.58 -7.10
CA ASP A 318 11.12 -15.44 -6.10
C ASP A 318 9.59 -15.42 -6.23
N TRP A 319 9.05 -14.39 -6.91
CA TRP A 319 7.62 -14.16 -7.02
C TRP A 319 7.00 -14.80 -8.26
N THR A 320 5.82 -15.37 -8.06
CA THR A 320 4.94 -15.86 -9.13
C THR A 320 3.54 -15.28 -8.95
N VAL A 321 2.99 -14.74 -10.04
CA VAL A 321 1.64 -14.14 -10.07
C VAL A 321 0.65 -15.10 -10.73
N TYR A 322 -0.44 -15.38 -10.02
CA TYR A 322 -1.55 -16.20 -10.52
C TYR A 322 -2.80 -15.35 -10.70
N ALA A 323 -3.31 -15.29 -11.94
CA ALA A 323 -4.50 -14.52 -12.31
C ALA A 323 -5.57 -15.44 -12.92
N GLY A 324 -6.85 -15.16 -12.65
CA GLY A 324 -7.98 -15.90 -13.26
C GLY A 324 -8.33 -17.24 -12.61
N TYR A 325 -7.88 -17.47 -11.37
CA TYR A 325 -8.17 -18.66 -10.58
C TYR A 325 -9.11 -18.34 -9.42
N LEU A 326 -9.86 -19.33 -8.93
CA LEU A 326 -10.70 -19.17 -7.73
C LEU A 326 -10.07 -19.84 -6.51
N THR A 327 -9.34 -20.94 -6.69
CA THR A 327 -8.79 -21.69 -5.57
C THR A 327 -7.28 -21.78 -5.60
N LEU A 328 -6.66 -21.81 -4.42
CA LEU A 328 -5.21 -22.02 -4.29
C LEU A 328 -4.81 -23.40 -4.83
N ALA A 329 -5.70 -24.39 -4.72
CA ALA A 329 -5.49 -25.73 -5.26
C ALA A 329 -5.38 -25.74 -6.80
N GLU A 330 -6.18 -24.95 -7.52
CA GLU A 330 -6.04 -24.80 -8.97
C GLU A 330 -4.68 -24.21 -9.36
N MET A 331 -4.12 -23.33 -8.53
CA MET A 331 -2.84 -22.67 -8.80
C MET A 331 -1.64 -23.62 -8.63
N LEU A 332 -1.76 -24.66 -7.79
CA LEU A 332 -0.67 -25.62 -7.57
C LEU A 332 -0.27 -26.38 -8.84
N SER A 333 -1.23 -26.70 -9.71
CA SER A 333 -1.02 -27.38 -10.99
C SER A 333 -0.89 -26.40 -12.18
N ALA A 334 -1.09 -25.11 -11.94
CA ALA A 334 -1.00 -24.09 -12.98
C ALA A 334 0.43 -23.59 -13.19
N THR A 335 0.67 -23.09 -14.42
CA THR A 335 1.83 -22.26 -14.74
C THR A 335 1.49 -20.81 -14.37
N GLY A 336 2.15 -20.28 -13.35
CA GLY A 336 2.03 -18.87 -12.99
C GLY A 336 2.87 -17.95 -13.87
N ASN A 337 2.76 -16.65 -13.64
CA ASN A 337 3.47 -15.61 -14.39
C ASN A 337 4.66 -15.13 -13.58
N SER A 338 5.86 -15.12 -14.19
CA SER A 338 7.07 -14.64 -13.53
C SER A 338 7.11 -13.11 -13.47
N VAL A 339 7.71 -12.60 -12.41
CA VAL A 339 7.92 -11.15 -12.19
C VAL A 339 9.32 -10.78 -12.69
N SER A 340 9.41 -9.72 -13.50
CA SER A 340 10.68 -9.19 -14.00
C SER A 340 11.22 -8.06 -13.14
N ARG A 341 10.34 -7.33 -12.45
CA ARG A 341 10.72 -6.19 -11.59
C ARG A 341 9.69 -5.96 -10.50
N ILE A 342 10.18 -5.60 -9.32
CA ILE A 342 9.40 -5.04 -8.21
C ILE A 342 9.84 -3.59 -8.03
N VAL A 343 8.87 -2.69 -7.94
CA VAL A 343 9.08 -1.28 -7.65
C VAL A 343 8.27 -0.91 -6.42
N MET A 344 8.96 -0.75 -5.29
CA MET A 344 8.34 -0.38 -4.02
C MET A 344 8.42 1.13 -3.83
N HIS A 345 7.38 1.77 -3.29
CA HIS A 345 7.46 3.17 -2.88
C HIS A 345 8.37 3.33 -1.64
N ASN A 346 8.57 4.57 -1.18
CA ASN A 346 9.23 4.91 0.10
C ASN A 346 8.44 4.47 1.34
N PHE A 347 8.24 3.17 1.49
CA PHE A 347 7.51 2.56 2.57
C PHE A 347 8.22 2.76 3.92
N ASP A 348 7.50 3.24 4.95
CA ASP A 348 8.00 3.23 6.34
C ASP A 348 7.32 2.08 7.11
N PRO A 349 8.05 1.00 7.42
CA PRO A 349 7.49 -0.17 8.11
C PRO A 349 7.08 0.09 9.57
N ARG A 350 7.32 1.29 10.12
CA ARG A 350 6.91 1.66 11.48
C ARG A 350 5.55 2.36 11.52
N THR A 351 5.17 3.02 10.43
CA THR A 351 3.93 3.80 10.32
C THR A 351 2.99 3.26 9.25
N ASP A 352 3.44 2.29 8.45
CA ASP A 352 2.77 1.79 7.25
C ASP A 352 2.47 2.88 6.21
N GLU A 353 3.16 4.02 6.29
CA GLU A 353 3.04 5.08 5.29
C GLU A 353 3.67 4.65 3.96
N ASN A 354 3.07 5.10 2.87
CA ASN A 354 3.51 4.76 1.51
C ASN A 354 3.52 3.25 1.22
N ASP A 355 2.58 2.52 1.79
CA ASP A 355 2.45 1.08 1.59
C ASP A 355 1.85 0.72 0.22
N ILE A 356 2.61 0.96 -0.85
CA ILE A 356 2.23 0.60 -2.22
C ILE A 356 3.45 0.15 -3.03
N ALA A 357 3.25 -0.84 -3.89
CA ALA A 357 4.26 -1.37 -4.79
C ALA A 357 3.65 -1.78 -6.14
N LEU A 358 4.51 -1.83 -7.16
CA LEU A 358 4.21 -2.37 -8.47
C LEU A 358 5.06 -3.61 -8.75
N MET A 359 4.45 -4.62 -9.36
CA MET A 359 5.15 -5.74 -9.96
C MET A 359 4.98 -5.70 -11.48
N LYS A 360 6.11 -5.64 -12.21
CA LYS A 360 6.13 -5.83 -13.65
C LYS A 360 6.32 -7.31 -13.97
N LEU A 361 5.44 -7.87 -14.78
CA LEU A 361 5.54 -9.23 -15.26
C LEU A 361 6.60 -9.35 -16.36
N ASN A 362 7.17 -10.54 -16.54
CA ASN A 362 8.12 -10.81 -17.62
C ASN A 362 7.44 -10.90 -18.99
N SER A 363 6.19 -11.35 -19.02
CA SER A 363 5.36 -11.49 -20.21
C SER A 363 3.95 -10.95 -19.91
N PRO A 364 3.22 -10.42 -20.90
CA PRO A 364 1.90 -9.87 -20.66
C PRO A 364 0.91 -10.98 -20.31
N LEU A 365 -0.01 -10.68 -19.41
CA LEU A 365 -1.19 -11.51 -19.15
C LEU A 365 -2.05 -11.60 -20.41
N THR A 366 -2.51 -12.81 -20.72
CA THR A 366 -3.55 -13.01 -21.73
C THR A 366 -4.87 -12.49 -21.17
N ILE A 367 -5.38 -11.40 -21.73
CA ILE A 367 -6.67 -10.83 -21.32
C ILE A 367 -7.81 -11.74 -21.78
N THR A 368 -8.66 -12.14 -20.83
CA THR A 368 -9.80 -13.03 -21.06
C THR A 368 -11.04 -12.50 -20.36
N THR A 369 -12.09 -13.30 -20.21
CA THR A 369 -13.22 -12.97 -19.34
C THR A 369 -12.90 -13.16 -17.85
N ASN A 370 -11.85 -13.91 -17.53
CA ASN A 370 -11.44 -14.23 -16.16
C ASN A 370 -10.23 -13.41 -15.70
N VAL A 371 -9.50 -12.79 -16.63
CA VAL A 371 -8.32 -11.96 -16.38
C VAL A 371 -8.50 -10.65 -17.12
N ARG A 372 -8.68 -9.55 -16.37
CA ARG A 372 -8.88 -8.20 -16.92
C ARG A 372 -8.35 -7.15 -15.94
N PRO A 373 -7.90 -5.99 -16.44
CA PRO A 373 -7.51 -4.90 -15.57
C PRO A 373 -8.69 -4.26 -14.83
N VAL A 374 -8.46 -3.79 -13.61
CA VAL A 374 -9.30 -2.79 -12.95
C VAL A 374 -8.90 -1.40 -13.43
N CYS A 375 -9.82 -0.42 -13.44
CA CYS A 375 -9.46 0.95 -13.80
C CYS A 375 -8.68 1.61 -12.66
N LEU A 376 -7.61 2.32 -13.00
CA LEU A 376 -7.02 3.32 -12.11
C LEU A 376 -7.90 4.58 -12.14
N PRO A 377 -8.17 5.22 -11.00
CA PRO A 377 -8.90 6.49 -10.95
C PRO A 377 -8.25 7.57 -11.82
N ASN A 378 -9.06 8.31 -12.57
CA ASN A 378 -8.60 9.48 -13.31
C ASN A 378 -8.45 10.68 -12.36
N LYS A 379 -7.64 11.69 -12.74
CA LYS A 379 -7.52 12.92 -11.96
C LYS A 379 -8.89 13.61 -11.84
N GLY A 380 -9.18 14.19 -10.68
CA GLY A 380 -10.48 14.84 -10.41
C GLY A 380 -11.63 13.89 -10.09
N MET A 381 -11.39 12.58 -10.06
CA MET A 381 -12.31 11.65 -9.42
C MET A 381 -12.12 11.68 -7.92
N TYR A 382 -13.23 11.80 -7.18
CA TYR A 382 -13.25 11.75 -5.73
C TYR A 382 -14.30 10.74 -5.30
N PHE A 383 -13.94 9.84 -4.40
CA PHE A 383 -14.85 8.85 -3.84
C PHE A 383 -15.20 9.28 -2.42
N THR A 384 -16.42 9.79 -2.24
CA THR A 384 -16.87 10.37 -0.97
C THR A 384 -17.49 9.31 -0.07
N ALA A 385 -17.09 9.26 1.19
CA ALA A 385 -17.74 8.37 2.15
C ALA A 385 -19.15 8.86 2.53
N PRO A 386 -20.10 7.96 2.86
CA PRO A 386 -19.99 6.51 2.67
C PRO A 386 -20.18 6.13 1.19
N GLN A 387 -19.25 5.35 0.65
CA GLN A 387 -19.33 4.78 -0.70
C GLN A 387 -19.16 3.27 -0.61
N GLU A 388 -20.05 2.52 -1.26
CA GLU A 388 -19.97 1.05 -1.30
C GLU A 388 -18.70 0.61 -2.05
N CYS A 389 -17.96 -0.30 -1.42
CA CYS A 389 -16.75 -0.90 -1.96
C CYS A 389 -16.75 -2.40 -1.74
N TYR A 390 -15.89 -3.08 -2.48
CA TYR A 390 -15.62 -4.50 -2.34
C TYR A 390 -14.14 -4.73 -2.11
N VAL A 391 -13.85 -5.65 -1.20
CA VAL A 391 -12.53 -6.23 -1.01
C VAL A 391 -12.60 -7.72 -1.32
N THR A 392 -11.56 -8.23 -1.96
CA THR A 392 -11.46 -9.64 -2.35
C THR A 392 -10.08 -10.21 -2.05
N GLY A 393 -10.02 -11.50 -1.75
CA GLY A 393 -8.76 -12.17 -1.50
C GLY A 393 -8.89 -13.59 -0.94
N TRP A 394 -7.73 -14.19 -0.69
CA TRP A 394 -7.59 -15.52 -0.09
C TRP A 394 -7.06 -15.44 1.34
N GLY A 395 -7.15 -14.28 1.98
CA GLY A 395 -6.74 -14.09 3.36
C GLY A 395 -7.49 -14.97 4.34
N ALA A 396 -7.04 -14.91 5.60
CA ALA A 396 -7.64 -15.64 6.69
C ALA A 396 -9.07 -15.16 6.96
N LEU A 397 -9.97 -16.07 7.30
CA LEU A 397 -11.36 -15.71 7.62
C LEU A 397 -11.53 -15.14 9.03
N PHE A 398 -10.48 -15.20 9.84
CA PHE A 398 -10.40 -14.66 11.19
C PHE A 398 -8.94 -14.39 11.54
N SER A 399 -8.71 -13.47 12.48
CA SER A 399 -7.36 -13.06 12.89
C SER A 399 -6.51 -14.26 13.33
N GLY A 400 -5.34 -14.42 12.70
CA GLY A 400 -4.41 -15.53 12.99
C GLY A 400 -4.81 -16.88 12.38
N GLY A 401 -5.85 -16.92 11.55
CA GLY A 401 -6.24 -18.11 10.78
C GLY A 401 -5.33 -18.37 9.57
N SER A 402 -5.55 -19.52 8.92
CA SER A 402 -4.89 -19.84 7.64
C SER A 402 -5.61 -19.15 6.47
N PRO A 403 -4.89 -18.86 5.36
CA PRO A 403 -5.50 -18.38 4.11
C PRO A 403 -6.66 -19.27 3.64
N SER A 404 -7.74 -18.64 3.17
CA SER A 404 -8.87 -19.32 2.55
C SER A 404 -8.44 -20.06 1.28
N GLN A 405 -8.93 -21.29 1.10
CA GLN A 405 -8.65 -22.07 -0.10
C GLN A 405 -9.37 -21.55 -1.34
N THR A 406 -10.47 -20.81 -1.16
CA THR A 406 -11.30 -20.25 -2.24
C THR A 406 -11.42 -18.75 -2.07
N LEU A 407 -11.39 -18.02 -3.18
CA LEU A 407 -11.51 -16.56 -3.22
C LEU A 407 -12.76 -16.11 -2.48
N GLN A 408 -12.59 -15.14 -1.58
CA GLN A 408 -13.66 -14.51 -0.85
C GLN A 408 -13.90 -13.10 -1.39
N GLU A 409 -15.11 -12.60 -1.19
CA GLU A 409 -15.46 -11.21 -1.40
C GLU A 409 -16.19 -10.67 -0.16
N ALA A 410 -16.00 -9.40 0.14
CA ALA A 410 -16.70 -8.72 1.21
C ALA A 410 -17.14 -7.33 0.76
N LYS A 411 -18.39 -6.99 1.10
CA LYS A 411 -18.98 -5.69 0.81
C LYS A 411 -18.84 -4.78 2.02
N ILE A 412 -18.14 -3.67 1.83
CA ILE A 412 -17.79 -2.69 2.87
C ILE A 412 -18.04 -1.27 2.37
N GLN A 413 -17.77 -0.26 3.20
CA GLN A 413 -17.95 1.14 2.83
C GLN A 413 -16.69 1.95 3.14
N LEU A 414 -16.39 2.95 2.31
CA LEU A 414 -15.42 3.98 2.66
C LEU A 414 -15.84 4.70 3.94
N ILE A 415 -14.88 5.03 4.78
CA ILE A 415 -15.05 5.78 6.02
C ILE A 415 -14.20 7.04 5.93
N ASP A 416 -14.80 8.19 6.23
CA ASP A 416 -14.08 9.46 6.23
C ASP A 416 -12.87 9.43 7.15
N ARG A 417 -11.75 10.01 6.68
CA ARG A 417 -10.50 10.10 7.45
C ARG A 417 -10.72 10.73 8.83
N THR A 418 -11.60 11.73 8.94
CA THR A 418 -11.95 12.36 10.23
C THR A 418 -12.56 11.37 11.22
N THR A 419 -13.49 10.53 10.76
CA THR A 419 -14.10 9.47 11.59
C THR A 419 -13.06 8.41 11.94
N CYS A 420 -12.24 8.01 10.97
CA CYS A 420 -11.21 7.02 11.18
C CYS A 420 -10.11 7.47 12.16
N ASN A 421 -9.80 8.77 12.17
CA ASN A 421 -8.87 9.39 13.10
C ASN A 421 -9.48 9.77 14.45
N SER A 422 -10.76 9.44 14.70
CA SER A 422 -11.33 9.61 16.03
C SER A 422 -10.63 8.71 17.05
N GLN A 423 -10.58 9.15 18.31
CA GLN A 423 -9.94 8.43 19.40
C GLN A 423 -10.35 6.94 19.53
N PRO A 424 -11.63 6.55 19.40
CA PRO A 424 -12.01 5.14 19.53
C PRO A 424 -11.64 4.27 18.32
N VAL A 425 -11.19 4.86 17.20
CA VAL A 425 -10.88 4.16 15.96
C VAL A 425 -9.37 4.00 15.80
N TYR A 426 -8.66 4.99 15.25
CA TYR A 426 -7.21 4.92 15.07
C TYR A 426 -6.44 6.10 15.69
N ASP A 427 -7.12 7.02 16.38
CA ASP A 427 -6.50 8.11 17.14
C ASP A 427 -5.37 8.84 16.37
N ARG A 428 -5.75 9.47 15.25
CA ARG A 428 -4.88 10.29 14.39
C ARG A 428 -3.78 9.55 13.61
N GLN A 429 -3.79 8.21 13.54
CA GLN A 429 -2.79 7.45 12.80
C GLN A 429 -3.02 7.41 11.27
N ILE A 430 -4.20 7.76 10.77
CA ILE A 430 -4.53 7.68 9.34
C ILE A 430 -4.07 8.95 8.61
N THR A 431 -3.10 8.78 7.71
CA THR A 431 -2.44 9.87 6.96
C THR A 431 -3.08 10.08 5.57
N ASP A 432 -2.53 11.01 4.78
CA ASP A 432 -3.00 11.30 3.42
C ASP A 432 -2.79 10.14 2.43
N THR A 433 -1.78 9.31 2.71
CA THR A 433 -1.43 8.13 1.93
C THR A 433 -2.35 6.94 2.21
N MET A 434 -3.29 7.07 3.15
CA MET A 434 -4.18 6.01 3.60
C MET A 434 -5.66 6.38 3.44
N ILE A 435 -6.48 5.36 3.23
CA ILE A 435 -7.94 5.44 3.30
C ILE A 435 -8.48 4.31 4.20
N CYS A 436 -9.63 4.54 4.82
CA CYS A 436 -10.31 3.53 5.63
C CYS A 436 -11.53 3.00 4.92
N ALA A 437 -11.76 1.69 5.03
CA ALA A 437 -13.00 1.08 4.60
C ALA A 437 -13.38 -0.08 5.51
N GLY A 438 -14.67 -0.28 5.74
CA GLY A 438 -15.15 -1.35 6.62
C GLY A 438 -16.53 -1.08 7.17
N LYS A 439 -16.82 -1.71 8.30
CA LYS A 439 -18.00 -1.43 9.14
C LYS A 439 -17.51 -1.10 10.53
N LEU A 440 -17.93 0.04 11.09
CA LEU A 440 -17.51 0.44 12.45
C LEU A 440 -18.07 -0.52 13.52
N GLU A 441 -19.16 -1.21 13.23
CA GLU A 441 -19.70 -2.27 14.07
C GLU A 441 -18.82 -3.53 14.11
N GLY A 442 -17.90 -3.68 13.15
CA GLY A 442 -17.09 -4.88 12.92
C GLY A 442 -17.81 -5.95 12.12
N GLY A 443 -17.34 -7.19 12.23
CA GLY A 443 -17.93 -8.39 11.64
C GLY A 443 -17.54 -8.69 10.19
N VAL A 444 -17.25 -7.69 9.35
CA VAL A 444 -16.81 -7.87 7.95
C VAL A 444 -15.62 -6.97 7.68
N ASP A 445 -14.50 -7.56 7.25
CA ASP A 445 -13.22 -6.87 7.04
C ASP A 445 -12.27 -7.71 6.16
N SER A 446 -11.20 -7.09 5.67
CA SER A 446 -10.02 -7.80 5.16
C SER A 446 -9.17 -8.37 6.30
N CYS A 447 -8.33 -9.36 6.01
CA CYS A 447 -7.51 -10.00 7.03
C CYS A 447 -6.13 -10.44 6.50
N GLN A 448 -5.34 -11.15 7.31
CA GLN A 448 -3.99 -11.56 6.94
C GLN A 448 -4.00 -12.41 5.65
N GLY A 449 -3.18 -12.04 4.68
CA GLY A 449 -3.14 -12.66 3.34
C GLY A 449 -3.97 -11.92 2.28
N ASP A 450 -4.89 -11.03 2.68
CA ASP A 450 -5.55 -10.12 1.73
C ASP A 450 -4.69 -8.89 1.39
N SER A 451 -3.57 -8.69 2.11
CA SER A 451 -2.58 -7.65 1.88
C SER A 451 -2.23 -7.44 0.41
N GLY A 452 -2.20 -6.19 -0.05
CA GLY A 452 -2.02 -5.79 -1.43
C GLY A 452 -3.20 -6.09 -2.36
N GLY A 453 -4.23 -6.78 -1.87
CA GLY A 453 -5.47 -7.04 -2.61
C GLY A 453 -6.28 -5.77 -2.90
N PRO A 454 -7.20 -5.84 -3.86
CA PRO A 454 -7.99 -4.69 -4.30
C PRO A 454 -9.02 -4.22 -3.27
N LEU A 455 -9.09 -2.91 -3.04
CA LEU A 455 -10.30 -2.22 -2.63
C LEU A 455 -10.88 -1.49 -3.85
N VAL A 456 -12.06 -1.93 -4.30
CA VAL A 456 -12.70 -1.41 -5.52
C VAL A 456 -14.08 -0.85 -5.27
N THR A 457 -14.42 0.22 -6.00
CA THR A 457 -15.77 0.79 -6.03
C THR A 457 -16.29 0.90 -7.46
N LYS A 458 -17.62 0.87 -7.62
CA LYS A 458 -18.28 0.99 -8.93
C LYS A 458 -18.81 2.41 -9.11
N GLU A 459 -18.38 3.06 -10.19
CA GLU A 459 -18.80 4.43 -10.56
C GLU A 459 -18.93 4.47 -12.10
N ASN A 460 -20.07 4.98 -12.60
CA ASN A 460 -20.40 5.00 -14.04
C ASN A 460 -20.23 3.64 -14.74
N SER A 461 -20.73 2.58 -14.10
CA SER A 461 -20.68 1.18 -14.59
C SER A 461 -19.29 0.56 -14.72
N LEU A 462 -18.24 1.25 -14.26
CA LEU A 462 -16.87 0.74 -14.23
C LEU A 462 -16.40 0.56 -12.78
N TRP A 463 -15.54 -0.43 -12.57
CA TRP A 463 -14.86 -0.67 -11.31
C TRP A 463 -13.50 0.03 -11.27
N TRP A 464 -13.28 0.77 -10.17
CA TRP A 464 -12.11 1.60 -9.94
C TRP A 464 -11.34 1.10 -8.71
N LEU A 465 -10.03 0.97 -8.84
CA LEU A 465 -9.13 0.61 -7.73
C LEU A 465 -8.88 1.86 -6.89
N VAL A 466 -9.55 1.94 -5.73
CA VAL A 466 -9.45 3.10 -4.84
C VAL A 466 -8.42 2.89 -3.73
N GLY A 467 -8.10 1.64 -3.41
CA GLY A 467 -7.00 1.31 -2.53
C GLY A 467 -6.48 -0.11 -2.68
N ASP A 468 -5.39 -0.38 -1.98
CA ASP A 468 -4.78 -1.69 -1.81
C ASP A 468 -4.69 -2.05 -0.32
N THR A 469 -5.03 -3.29 0.04
CA THR A 469 -5.11 -3.72 1.45
C THR A 469 -3.76 -3.56 2.15
N SER A 470 -3.70 -2.76 3.23
CA SER A 470 -2.44 -2.41 3.88
C SER A 470 -2.37 -3.00 5.29
N TRP A 471 -3.12 -2.47 6.25
CA TRP A 471 -3.06 -2.92 7.65
C TRP A 471 -4.41 -2.77 8.38
N GLY A 472 -4.47 -3.26 9.62
CA GLY A 472 -5.63 -3.13 10.51
C GLY A 472 -5.38 -3.77 11.88
N ASP A 473 -6.09 -3.29 12.90
CA ASP A 473 -6.01 -3.88 14.25
C ASP A 473 -6.86 -5.15 14.35
N GLY A 474 -6.23 -6.30 14.10
CA GLY A 474 -6.94 -7.57 14.02
C GLY A 474 -7.77 -7.67 12.74
N CYS A 475 -8.86 -8.44 12.77
CA CYS A 475 -9.76 -8.55 11.63
C CYS A 475 -11.20 -8.42 12.13
N ALA A 476 -11.97 -7.52 11.53
CA ALA A 476 -13.39 -7.35 11.78
C ALA A 476 -13.74 -6.96 13.23
N PHE A 477 -12.83 -6.29 13.94
CA PHE A 477 -13.07 -5.77 15.27
C PHE A 477 -13.90 -4.47 15.22
N ARG A 478 -14.70 -4.26 16.28
CA ARG A 478 -15.49 -3.04 16.42
C ARG A 478 -14.57 -1.82 16.47
N ASN A 479 -14.93 -0.77 15.73
CA ASN A 479 -14.17 0.46 15.55
C ASN A 479 -12.76 0.26 14.97
N LYS A 480 -12.44 -0.89 14.36
CA LYS A 480 -11.14 -1.16 13.74
C LYS A 480 -11.35 -1.60 12.30
N PRO A 481 -11.79 -0.69 11.40
CA PRO A 481 -11.95 -1.01 9.98
C PRO A 481 -10.58 -1.20 9.32
N GLY A 482 -10.50 -1.97 8.23
CA GLY A 482 -9.29 -2.06 7.42
C GLY A 482 -8.77 -0.70 6.92
N VAL A 483 -7.45 -0.59 6.85
CA VAL A 483 -6.73 0.55 6.30
C VAL A 483 -6.06 0.11 4.99
N TYR A 484 -6.17 0.97 3.98
CA TYR A 484 -5.75 0.69 2.62
C TYR A 484 -4.82 1.80 2.13
N GLY A 485 -3.85 1.48 1.28
CA GLY A 485 -3.08 2.46 0.53
C GLY A 485 -4.00 3.29 -0.35
N ASN A 486 -3.85 4.62 -0.33
CA ASN A 486 -4.70 5.52 -1.09
C ASN A 486 -4.25 5.61 -2.56
N VAL A 487 -4.79 4.74 -3.43
CA VAL A 487 -4.36 4.69 -4.84
C VAL A 487 -4.55 6.04 -5.55
N THR A 488 -5.56 6.84 -5.20
CA THR A 488 -5.74 8.19 -5.78
C THR A 488 -4.60 9.14 -5.46
N TYR A 489 -3.96 8.99 -4.29
CA TYR A 489 -2.77 9.74 -3.89
C TYR A 489 -1.55 9.31 -4.71
N PHE A 490 -1.41 8.00 -4.98
CA PHE A 490 -0.22 7.45 -5.65
C PHE A 490 -0.27 7.44 -7.18
N LEU A 491 -1.33 7.95 -7.82
CA LEU A 491 -1.50 7.89 -9.29
C LEU A 491 -0.27 8.40 -10.05
N ASP A 492 0.28 9.55 -9.66
CA ASP A 492 1.41 10.15 -10.39
C ASP A 492 2.66 9.26 -10.30
N TRP A 493 2.88 8.65 -9.14
CA TRP A 493 3.95 7.67 -8.95
C TRP A 493 3.71 6.41 -9.77
N ILE A 494 2.49 5.86 -9.77
CA ILE A 494 2.13 4.65 -10.54
C ILE A 494 2.40 4.87 -12.03
N TYR A 495 1.86 5.95 -12.61
CA TYR A 495 2.06 6.25 -14.03
C TYR A 495 3.52 6.51 -14.37
N GLU A 496 4.27 7.16 -13.48
CA GLU A 496 5.70 7.37 -13.67
C GLU A 496 6.49 6.05 -13.71
N GLN A 497 6.21 5.12 -12.79
CA GLN A 497 6.91 3.83 -12.79
C GLN A 497 6.54 2.98 -14.01
N MET A 498 5.27 3.02 -14.44
CA MET A 498 4.81 2.35 -15.66
C MET A 498 5.50 2.89 -16.91
N ARG A 499 5.75 4.20 -16.95
CA ARG A 499 6.45 4.88 -18.06
C ARG A 499 7.96 4.61 -18.04
N LYS A 500 8.58 4.62 -16.86
CA LYS A 500 10.04 4.47 -16.68
C LYS A 500 10.55 3.07 -17.03
N TYR A 501 9.74 2.03 -16.78
CA TYR A 501 10.16 0.63 -16.86
C TYR A 501 9.37 -0.18 -17.86
#